data_AF-V9L9K6-F1
#
_entry.id   AF-V9L9K6-F1
#
_cell.length_a   1.000
_cell.length_b   1.000
_cell.length_c   1.000
_cell.angle_alpha   90.00
_cell.angle_beta   90.00
_cell.angle_gamma   90.00
#
_symmetry.space_group_name_H-M   'P 1'
#
loop_
_entity.id
_entity.type
_entity.pdbx_description
1 polymer ?
#
loop_
_entity_poly.entity_id
_entity_poly.type
_entity_poly.pdbx_seq_one_letter_code
_entity_poly.pdbx_strand_id
1 'polypeptide(L)'
;QCGLGRGERGWFAGVAVLGLSLSLSPRELPSPSLSPSLPLLLSLSLLQALRANQDLVPAGAWDCEKSLRKVLEEIPKGSFDRPQAAAQVVPSLEGQTLLNVNHLKCASDIDNLPLSPSPSTAPAGGMISVDYTVADRRHSIHDSVTVEISSGQVLFKVLEKARAMYPVRFRFEYAMTFWGESITGIRGIASNRTAHTYWQFLSGSQPIPRGVGSYIPSDGEHITANYTTW
;
A
#
# COMPACT_ATOMS: atom_id res chain seq x y z
N GLN A 1 -0.81 -25.06 -9.69
CA GLN A 1 -1.07 -23.64 -10.03
C GLN A 1 -1.27 -22.88 -8.73
N CYS A 2 -0.65 -21.72 -8.59
CA CYS A 2 -0.86 -20.86 -7.43
C CYS A 2 -2.04 -19.91 -7.72
N GLY A 3 -2.98 -19.72 -6.82
CA GLY A 3 -4.23 -18.98 -7.07
C GLY A 3 -5.45 -19.84 -6.77
N LEU A 4 -6.61 -19.21 -6.60
CA LEU A 4 -7.87 -19.87 -6.27
C LEU A 4 -8.51 -20.60 -7.48
N GLY A 5 -7.81 -20.61 -8.63
CA GLY A 5 -8.25 -21.17 -9.90
C GLY A 5 -8.27 -22.70 -9.97
N ARG A 6 -9.46 -23.18 -10.32
CA ARG A 6 -9.97 -24.55 -10.50
C ARG A 6 -9.09 -25.42 -11.41
N GLY A 7 -8.75 -26.61 -10.94
CA GLY A 7 -7.90 -27.56 -11.67
C GLY A 7 -8.54 -28.07 -12.95
N GLU A 8 -7.84 -27.90 -14.07
CA GLU A 8 -7.92 -28.80 -15.22
C GLU A 8 -6.50 -29.18 -15.65
N ARG A 9 -6.24 -30.49 -15.63
CA ARG A 9 -4.99 -31.10 -16.09
C ARG A 9 -5.01 -31.12 -17.61
N GLY A 10 -4.06 -30.44 -18.24
CA GLY A 10 -3.76 -30.58 -19.65
C GLY A 10 -2.24 -30.66 -19.85
N TRP A 11 -1.72 -31.87 -20.05
CA TRP A 11 -0.39 -32.08 -20.63
C TRP A 11 -0.41 -31.54 -22.06
N PHE A 12 0.57 -30.72 -22.46
CA PHE A 12 1.13 -30.77 -23.81
C PHE A 12 2.56 -30.24 -23.84
N ALA A 13 3.37 -30.94 -24.63
CA ALA A 13 4.80 -30.79 -24.81
C ALA A 13 5.16 -29.60 -25.73
N GLY A 14 6.46 -29.30 -25.77
CA GLY A 14 7.01 -28.01 -26.17
C GLY A 14 6.91 -27.63 -27.65
N VAL A 15 7.15 -26.34 -27.89
CA VAL A 15 7.77 -25.81 -29.10
C VAL A 15 8.70 -24.67 -28.67
N ALA A 16 9.96 -24.75 -29.10
CA ALA A 16 10.97 -23.73 -28.90
C ALA A 16 10.73 -22.54 -29.84
N VAL A 17 10.89 -21.31 -29.34
CA VAL A 17 11.16 -20.14 -30.18
C VAL A 17 12.24 -19.28 -29.53
N LEU A 18 13.19 -18.88 -30.38
CA LEU A 18 14.41 -18.14 -30.12
C LEU A 18 14.19 -16.71 -29.60
N GLY A 19 15.12 -16.27 -28.75
CA GLY A 19 15.76 -14.96 -28.89
C GLY A 19 15.26 -13.83 -27.98
N LEU A 20 16.00 -13.57 -26.90
CA LEU A 20 16.51 -12.24 -26.49
C LEU A 20 17.30 -12.41 -25.18
N SER A 21 18.63 -12.41 -25.26
CA SER A 21 19.50 -12.37 -24.08
C SER A 21 19.43 -10.99 -23.42
N LEU A 22 18.63 -10.87 -22.37
CA LEU A 22 18.82 -9.83 -21.36
C LEU A 22 19.90 -10.31 -20.40
N SER A 23 21.12 -9.82 -20.60
CA SER A 23 22.24 -10.01 -19.66
C SER A 23 21.94 -9.24 -18.37
N LEU A 24 21.31 -9.92 -17.41
CA LEU A 24 21.22 -9.45 -16.03
C LEU A 24 22.51 -9.87 -15.32
N SER A 25 23.38 -8.90 -15.07
CA SER A 25 24.58 -9.08 -14.24
C SER A 25 24.15 -9.48 -12.82
N PRO A 26 24.83 -10.44 -12.16
CA PRO A 26 24.42 -10.96 -10.87
C PRO A 26 24.76 -9.93 -9.78
N ARG A 27 23.78 -9.08 -9.46
CA ARG A 27 23.74 -8.41 -8.15
C ARG A 27 22.85 -9.22 -7.23
N GLU A 28 23.42 -9.56 -6.09
CA GLU A 28 22.91 -10.43 -5.04
C GLU A 28 21.39 -10.35 -4.87
N LEU A 29 20.74 -11.52 -5.00
CA LEU A 29 19.40 -11.74 -4.47
C LEU A 29 19.44 -11.40 -2.97
N PRO A 30 18.62 -10.44 -2.48
CA PRO A 30 18.49 -10.26 -1.05
C PRO A 30 17.99 -11.57 -0.45
N SER A 31 18.70 -12.02 0.58
CA SER A 31 18.43 -13.22 1.35
C SER A 31 16.98 -13.22 1.88
N PRO A 32 16.38 -14.42 2.07
CA PRO A 32 14.98 -14.56 2.47
C PRO A 32 14.83 -14.36 4.00
N SER A 33 15.29 -13.23 4.52
CA SER A 33 14.86 -12.74 5.82
C SER A 33 13.80 -11.66 5.56
N LEU A 34 12.53 -12.09 5.52
CA LEU A 34 11.39 -11.18 5.53
C LEU A 34 11.49 -10.32 6.79
N SER A 35 12.03 -9.11 6.65
CA SER A 35 11.91 -8.07 7.66
C SER A 35 10.43 -7.72 7.81
N PRO A 36 9.92 -7.55 9.04
CA PRO A 36 8.47 -7.39 9.32
C PRO A 36 7.87 -6.06 8.85
N SER A 37 8.63 -5.24 8.11
CA SER A 37 8.27 -3.87 7.76
C SER A 37 8.16 -3.60 6.26
N LEU A 38 8.11 -4.62 5.40
CA LEU A 38 7.77 -4.39 3.99
C LEU A 38 6.28 -4.01 3.89
N PRO A 39 5.92 -2.84 3.31
CA PRO A 39 4.52 -2.48 3.10
C PRO A 39 3.81 -3.58 2.31
N LEU A 40 2.63 -4.00 2.77
CA LEU A 40 1.82 -5.08 2.20
C LEU A 40 1.64 -4.98 0.67
N LEU A 41 1.64 -3.76 0.11
CA LEU A 41 1.58 -3.52 -1.34
C LEU A 41 2.80 -4.05 -2.11
N LEU A 42 4.01 -4.02 -1.53
CA LEU A 42 5.21 -4.57 -2.17
C LEU A 42 5.16 -6.10 -2.27
N SER A 43 4.45 -6.77 -1.36
CA SER A 43 4.32 -8.23 -1.40
C SER A 43 3.47 -8.73 -2.57
N LEU A 44 2.62 -7.87 -3.14
CA LEU A 44 1.66 -8.24 -4.19
C LEU A 44 2.24 -8.19 -5.60
N SER A 45 2.91 -7.09 -5.96
CA SER A 45 3.67 -7.00 -7.21
C SER A 45 4.77 -8.06 -7.26
N LEU A 46 5.28 -8.43 -6.08
CA LEU A 46 6.24 -9.51 -5.92
C LEU A 46 5.63 -10.88 -6.24
N LEU A 47 4.41 -11.19 -5.79
CA LEU A 47 3.71 -12.45 -6.14
C LEU A 47 3.52 -12.60 -7.65
N GLN A 48 3.12 -11.53 -8.34
CA GLN A 48 3.00 -11.53 -9.80
C GLN A 48 4.36 -11.69 -10.50
N ALA A 49 5.37 -10.95 -10.06
CA ALA A 49 6.71 -10.99 -10.65
C ALA A 49 7.37 -12.36 -10.47
N LEU A 50 7.30 -12.94 -9.27
CA LEU A 50 7.84 -14.27 -8.98
C LEU A 50 7.11 -15.36 -9.77
N ARG A 51 5.80 -15.20 -9.99
CA ARG A 51 5.03 -16.12 -10.84
C ARG A 51 5.43 -16.03 -12.31
N ALA A 52 5.60 -14.81 -12.83
CA ALA A 52 6.00 -14.59 -14.22
C ALA A 52 7.42 -15.08 -14.52
N ASN A 53 8.25 -15.21 -13.49
CA ASN A 53 9.66 -15.58 -13.60
C ASN A 53 10.00 -16.86 -12.81
N GLN A 54 9.08 -17.82 -12.72
CA GLN A 54 9.29 -19.07 -11.96
C GLN A 54 10.58 -19.79 -12.36
N ASP A 55 10.96 -19.74 -13.64
CA ASP A 55 12.16 -20.36 -14.19
C ASP A 55 13.47 -19.75 -13.63
N LEU A 56 13.40 -18.51 -13.13
CA LEU A 56 14.53 -17.78 -12.54
C LEU A 56 14.57 -17.89 -11.01
N VAL A 57 13.52 -18.43 -10.39
CA VAL A 57 13.44 -18.57 -8.93
C VAL A 57 14.06 -19.91 -8.52
N PRO A 58 15.13 -19.92 -7.70
CA PRO A 58 15.74 -21.17 -7.26
C PRO A 58 14.74 -22.08 -6.54
N ALA A 59 14.88 -23.40 -6.71
CA ALA A 59 14.02 -24.37 -6.05
C ALA A 59 14.05 -24.17 -4.52
N GLY A 60 12.87 -24.07 -3.91
CA GLY A 60 12.72 -23.84 -2.47
C GLY A 60 12.94 -22.39 -2.00
N ALA A 61 13.35 -21.47 -2.86
CA ALA A 61 13.54 -20.05 -2.48
C ALA A 61 12.21 -19.31 -2.23
N TRP A 62 11.11 -19.81 -2.77
CA TRP A 62 9.80 -19.20 -2.63
C TRP A 62 8.68 -20.23 -2.53
N ASP A 63 7.80 -20.03 -1.55
CA ASP A 63 6.58 -20.80 -1.37
C ASP A 63 5.37 -19.92 -1.74
N CYS A 64 4.78 -20.24 -2.88
CA CYS A 64 3.65 -19.49 -3.40
C CYS A 64 2.37 -19.72 -2.58
N GLU A 65 2.13 -20.94 -2.09
CA GLU A 65 0.94 -21.26 -1.31
C GLU A 65 0.97 -20.51 0.02
N LYS A 66 2.13 -20.49 0.68
CA LYS A 66 2.34 -19.71 1.91
C LYS A 66 2.12 -18.21 1.68
N SER A 67 2.57 -17.69 0.54
CA SER A 67 2.38 -16.28 0.18
C SER A 67 0.91 -15.94 -0.06
N LEU A 68 0.20 -16.79 -0.82
CA LEU A 68 -1.23 -16.63 -1.09
C LEU A 68 -2.06 -16.73 0.19
N ARG A 69 -1.75 -17.67 1.08
CA ARG A 69 -2.43 -17.81 2.38
C ARG A 69 -2.32 -16.56 3.23
N LYS A 70 -1.13 -15.96 3.31
CA LYS A 70 -0.95 -14.68 4.01
C LYS A 70 -1.83 -13.58 3.42
N VAL A 71 -1.92 -13.48 2.10
CA VAL A 71 -2.81 -12.51 1.45
C VAL A 71 -4.27 -12.76 1.84
N LEU A 72 -4.73 -14.01 1.78
CA LEU A 72 -6.10 -14.39 2.15
C LEU A 72 -6.42 -14.10 3.62
N GLU A 73 -5.45 -14.24 4.51
CA GLU A 73 -5.59 -13.91 5.95
C GLU A 73 -5.70 -12.39 6.19
N GLU A 74 -5.15 -11.56 5.31
CA GLU A 74 -5.16 -10.09 5.41
C GLU A 74 -6.42 -9.45 4.80
N ILE A 75 -7.09 -10.12 3.86
CA ILE A 75 -8.37 -9.65 3.27
C ILE A 75 -9.46 -9.38 4.34
N PRO A 76 -9.81 -10.33 5.23
CA PRO A 76 -10.85 -10.09 6.24
C PRO A 76 -10.45 -9.06 7.30
N LYS A 77 -9.15 -8.74 7.44
CA LYS A 77 -8.65 -7.69 8.33
C LYS A 77 -8.80 -6.28 7.74
N GLY A 78 -9.28 -6.16 6.50
CA GLY A 78 -9.43 -4.87 5.82
C GLY A 78 -8.13 -4.31 5.25
N SER A 79 -7.08 -5.12 5.13
CA SER A 79 -5.79 -4.67 4.54
C SER A 79 -5.90 -4.27 3.06
N PHE A 80 -6.96 -4.70 2.38
CA PHE A 80 -7.27 -4.39 0.97
C PHE A 80 -8.65 -3.71 0.79
N ASP A 81 -9.15 -3.02 1.80
CA ASP A 81 -10.41 -2.25 1.78
C ASP A 81 -10.45 -1.15 0.70
N ARG A 82 -9.27 -0.68 0.26
CA ARG A 82 -9.14 0.30 -0.81
C ARG A 82 -9.29 -0.35 -2.19
N PRO A 83 -10.16 0.17 -3.07
CA PRO A 83 -10.33 -0.35 -4.43
C PRO A 83 -9.02 -0.45 -5.22
N GLN A 84 -8.09 0.47 -5.00
CA GLN A 84 -6.78 0.47 -5.62
C GLN A 84 -5.92 -0.71 -5.15
N ALA A 85 -5.92 -0.99 -3.85
CA ALA A 85 -5.18 -2.11 -3.28
C ALA A 85 -5.85 -3.44 -3.67
N ALA A 86 -7.18 -3.49 -3.65
CA ALA A 86 -7.97 -4.62 -4.14
C ALA A 86 -7.66 -4.95 -5.61
N ALA A 87 -7.65 -3.94 -6.49
CA ALA A 87 -7.35 -4.12 -7.91
C ALA A 87 -5.94 -4.68 -8.17
N GLN A 88 -4.96 -4.41 -7.29
CA GLN A 88 -3.61 -4.96 -7.41
C GLN A 88 -3.53 -6.44 -7.00
N VAL A 89 -4.42 -6.90 -6.11
CA VAL A 89 -4.38 -8.29 -5.59
C VAL A 89 -5.26 -9.25 -6.38
N VAL A 90 -6.39 -8.79 -6.92
CA VAL A 90 -7.37 -9.63 -7.64
C VAL A 90 -6.73 -10.48 -8.74
N PRO A 91 -5.86 -9.95 -9.64
CA PRO A 91 -5.24 -10.79 -10.67
C PRO A 91 -4.48 -11.97 -10.07
N SER A 92 -3.74 -11.78 -8.98
CA SER A 92 -2.98 -12.86 -8.34
C SER A 92 -3.88 -13.90 -7.68
N LEU A 93 -5.01 -13.48 -7.10
CA LEU A 93 -6.02 -14.38 -6.52
C LEU A 93 -6.65 -15.26 -7.59
N GLU A 94 -6.91 -14.71 -8.78
CA GLU A 94 -7.41 -15.42 -9.96
C GLU A 94 -6.33 -16.25 -10.68
N GLY A 95 -5.10 -16.26 -10.17
CA GLY A 95 -4.00 -16.97 -10.79
C GLY A 95 -3.48 -16.33 -12.08
N GLN A 96 -3.77 -15.05 -12.28
CA GLN A 96 -3.36 -14.22 -13.41
C GLN A 96 -2.21 -13.28 -13.04
N THR A 97 -1.57 -12.71 -14.05
CA THR A 97 -0.59 -11.63 -13.92
C THR A 97 -0.91 -10.50 -14.89
N LEU A 98 -0.27 -9.35 -14.72
CA LEU A 98 -0.37 -8.26 -15.70
C LEU A 98 0.12 -8.64 -17.11
N LEU A 99 0.89 -9.72 -17.28
CA LEU A 99 1.28 -10.23 -18.60
C LEU A 99 0.13 -10.94 -19.33
N ASN A 100 -0.93 -11.33 -18.61
CA ASN A 100 -2.08 -12.05 -19.18
C ASN A 100 -3.12 -11.12 -19.84
N VAL A 101 -2.90 -9.81 -19.86
CA VAL A 101 -3.86 -8.81 -20.39
C VAL A 101 -4.24 -9.08 -21.85
N ASN A 102 -3.30 -9.52 -22.69
CA ASN A 102 -3.56 -9.83 -24.10
C ASN A 102 -4.31 -11.16 -24.32
N HIS A 103 -4.52 -11.94 -23.26
CA HIS A 103 -5.21 -13.23 -23.30
C HIS A 103 -6.57 -13.19 -22.58
N LEU A 104 -7.04 -11.99 -22.22
CA LEU A 104 -8.35 -11.81 -21.60
C LEU A 104 -9.47 -12.10 -22.59
N LYS A 105 -10.46 -12.87 -22.13
CA LYS A 105 -11.68 -13.16 -22.89
C LYS A 105 -12.82 -12.34 -22.31
N CYS A 106 -13.07 -11.16 -22.87
CA CYS A 106 -14.10 -10.23 -22.35
C CYS A 106 -15.51 -10.86 -22.34
N ALA A 107 -15.81 -11.74 -23.29
CA ALA A 107 -17.11 -12.43 -23.36
C ALA A 107 -17.31 -13.47 -22.24
N SER A 108 -16.27 -13.81 -21.49
CA SER A 108 -16.32 -14.73 -20.35
C SER A 108 -16.54 -13.99 -19.02
N ASP A 109 -16.58 -12.66 -19.05
CA ASP A 109 -16.90 -11.86 -17.87
C ASP A 109 -18.40 -11.89 -17.63
N ILE A 110 -18.80 -12.24 -16.41
CA ILE A 110 -20.22 -12.35 -16.05
C ILE A 110 -20.47 -11.51 -14.80
N ASP A 111 -21.20 -10.41 -14.99
CA ASP A 111 -21.56 -9.44 -13.94
C ASP A 111 -22.64 -10.00 -12.99
N ASN A 112 -22.28 -11.01 -12.20
CA ASN A 112 -23.17 -11.69 -11.25
C ASN A 112 -22.77 -11.46 -9.79
N LEU A 113 -21.96 -10.43 -9.49
CA LEU A 113 -21.57 -10.15 -8.12
C LEU A 113 -22.80 -9.72 -7.29
N PRO A 114 -23.08 -10.37 -6.15
CA PRO A 114 -24.19 -9.99 -5.30
C PRO A 114 -23.99 -8.56 -4.78
N LEU A 115 -25.07 -7.80 -4.70
CA LEU A 115 -25.07 -6.50 -4.05
C LEU A 115 -24.70 -6.70 -2.57
N SER A 116 -23.54 -6.17 -2.17
CA SER A 116 -23.18 -6.13 -0.76
C SER A 116 -24.17 -5.24 0.00
N PRO A 117 -24.62 -5.65 1.20
CA PRO A 117 -25.40 -4.75 2.05
C PRO A 117 -24.58 -3.48 2.31
N SER A 118 -25.22 -2.32 2.19
CA SER A 118 -24.61 -1.04 2.54
C SER A 118 -24.09 -1.12 3.99
N PRO A 119 -22.86 -0.68 4.29
CA PRO A 119 -22.34 -0.75 5.65
C PRO A 119 -23.28 -0.01 6.60
N SER A 120 -23.88 -0.77 7.52
CA SER A 120 -24.69 -0.24 8.62
C SER A 120 -23.83 0.63 9.52
N THR A 121 -24.36 1.81 9.82
CA THR A 121 -24.04 2.74 10.92
C THR A 121 -22.67 2.55 11.55
N ALA A 122 -21.72 3.42 11.16
CA ALA A 122 -20.48 3.59 11.89
C ALA A 122 -20.78 3.63 13.40
N PRO A 123 -20.02 2.91 14.25
CA PRO A 123 -20.20 3.00 15.69
C PRO A 123 -20.16 4.48 16.08
N ALA A 124 -21.09 4.92 16.92
CA ALA A 124 -21.02 6.22 17.57
C ALA A 124 -19.81 6.21 18.50
N GLY A 125 -18.63 6.43 17.92
CA GLY A 125 -17.38 6.51 18.64
C GLY A 125 -17.22 7.88 19.28
N GLY A 126 -16.63 7.91 20.48
CA GLY A 126 -16.34 9.15 21.19
C GLY A 126 -15.32 10.04 20.47
N MET A 127 -14.93 11.13 21.11
CA MET A 127 -13.75 11.89 20.69
C MET A 127 -12.47 11.15 21.08
N ILE A 128 -11.48 11.22 20.22
CA ILE A 128 -10.11 10.77 20.48
C ILE A 128 -9.16 11.95 20.35
N SER A 129 -8.07 11.91 21.11
CA SER A 129 -7.00 12.90 21.09
C SER A 129 -5.78 12.33 20.39
N VAL A 130 -5.27 13.04 19.39
CA VAL A 130 -4.09 12.63 18.61
C VAL A 130 -3.03 13.71 18.73
N ASP A 131 -1.81 13.32 19.09
CA ASP A 131 -0.67 14.23 19.10
C ASP A 131 -0.06 14.29 17.71
N TYR A 132 -0.09 15.47 17.09
CA TYR A 132 0.43 15.68 15.75
C TYR A 132 1.65 16.58 15.76
N THR A 133 2.76 16.06 15.25
CA THR A 133 4.05 16.75 15.17
C THR A 133 4.50 16.92 13.73
N VAL A 134 4.92 18.13 13.35
CA VAL A 134 5.63 18.42 12.10
C VAL A 134 7.11 18.62 12.44
N ALA A 135 7.96 17.76 11.89
CA ALA A 135 9.39 17.76 12.15
C ALA A 135 10.19 17.87 10.85
N ASP A 136 11.11 18.83 10.82
CA ASP A 136 12.13 18.92 9.77
C ASP A 136 13.45 19.37 10.38
N ARG A 137 14.42 18.46 10.40
CA ARG A 137 15.75 18.70 10.96
C ARG A 137 16.56 19.70 10.13
N ARG A 138 16.34 19.77 8.81
CA ARG A 138 17.11 20.65 7.91
C ARG A 138 16.77 22.12 8.13
N HIS A 139 15.52 22.40 8.48
CA HIS A 139 15.03 23.76 8.69
C HIS A 139 14.77 24.08 10.18
N SER A 140 15.22 23.21 11.11
CA SER A 140 15.00 23.35 12.56
C SER A 140 13.53 23.55 12.94
N ILE A 141 12.64 22.85 12.26
CA ILE A 141 11.19 22.90 12.49
C ILE A 141 10.80 21.75 13.41
N HIS A 142 10.10 22.10 14.49
CA HIS A 142 9.49 21.15 15.40
C HIS A 142 8.23 21.77 16.01
N ASP A 143 7.09 21.54 15.36
CA ASP A 143 5.79 22.05 15.78
C ASP A 143 4.90 20.89 16.21
N SER A 144 4.31 20.96 17.40
CA SER A 144 3.42 19.91 17.93
C SER A 144 2.10 20.50 18.43
N VAL A 145 1.02 19.75 18.28
CA VAL A 145 -0.34 20.09 18.71
C VAL A 145 -1.14 18.82 18.99
N THR A 146 -1.92 18.82 20.06
CA THR A 146 -2.93 17.78 20.32
C THR A 146 -4.24 18.17 19.65
N VAL A 147 -4.81 17.26 18.87
CA VAL A 147 -6.02 17.48 18.09
C VAL A 147 -7.08 16.47 18.49
N GLU A 148 -8.27 16.96 18.83
CA GLU A 148 -9.43 16.09 19.07
C GLU A 148 -10.20 15.85 17.77
N ILE A 149 -10.48 14.59 17.43
CA ILE A 149 -11.33 14.18 16.30
C ILE A 149 -12.35 13.13 16.75
N SER A 150 -13.39 12.90 15.95
CA SER A 150 -14.29 11.78 16.21
C SER A 150 -13.57 10.46 15.88
N SER A 151 -13.74 9.45 16.74
CA SER A 151 -13.21 8.11 16.48
C SER A 151 -13.68 7.59 15.11
N GLY A 152 -12.79 6.91 14.39
CA GLY A 152 -13.03 6.43 13.02
C GLY A 152 -12.76 7.46 11.93
N GLN A 153 -12.48 8.73 12.24
CA GLN A 153 -12.02 9.69 11.25
C GLN A 153 -10.57 9.41 10.83
N VAL A 154 -10.25 9.72 9.57
CA VAL A 154 -8.92 9.51 9.00
C VAL A 154 -7.93 10.61 9.40
N LEU A 155 -6.64 10.31 9.33
CA LEU A 155 -5.53 11.21 9.67
C LEU A 155 -5.59 12.54 8.92
N PHE A 156 -6.11 12.58 7.69
CA PHE A 156 -6.33 13.82 6.96
C PHE A 156 -7.17 14.83 7.76
N LYS A 157 -8.15 14.38 8.56
CA LYS A 157 -8.95 15.26 9.44
C LYS A 157 -8.13 15.87 10.57
N VAL A 158 -7.13 15.14 11.08
CA VAL A 158 -6.17 15.67 12.08
C VAL A 158 -5.39 16.83 11.47
N LEU A 159 -4.89 16.66 10.24
CA LEU A 159 -4.16 17.71 9.51
C LEU A 159 -5.04 18.95 9.27
N GLU A 160 -6.30 18.75 8.87
CA GLU A 160 -7.25 19.85 8.66
C GLU A 160 -7.53 20.63 9.95
N LYS A 161 -7.73 19.94 11.07
CA LYS A 161 -7.94 20.58 12.37
C LYS A 161 -6.69 21.28 12.91
N ALA A 162 -5.51 20.66 12.79
CA ALA A 162 -4.25 21.30 13.16
C ALA A 162 -4.01 22.60 12.38
N ARG A 163 -4.30 22.59 11.08
CA ARG A 163 -4.27 23.80 10.24
C ARG A 163 -5.29 24.85 10.69
N ALA A 164 -6.49 24.46 11.08
CA ALA A 164 -7.52 25.39 11.56
C ALA A 164 -7.12 26.07 12.89
N MET A 165 -6.49 25.31 13.81
CA MET A 165 -6.00 25.83 15.08
C MET A 165 -4.80 26.77 14.90
N TYR A 166 -3.86 26.39 14.02
CA TYR A 166 -2.58 27.09 13.85
C TYR A 166 -2.22 27.19 12.35
N PRO A 167 -2.84 28.14 11.62
CA PRO A 167 -2.76 28.20 10.16
C PRO A 167 -1.36 28.39 9.57
N VAL A 168 -0.43 28.96 10.34
CA VAL A 168 0.95 29.19 9.89
C VAL A 168 1.84 27.96 10.16
N ARG A 169 1.73 27.35 11.35
CA ARG A 169 2.60 26.25 11.80
C ARG A 169 2.25 24.93 11.10
N PHE A 170 0.96 24.68 10.88
CA PHE A 170 0.45 23.45 10.29
C PHE A 170 -0.22 23.67 8.94
N ARG A 171 0.17 24.72 8.21
CA ARG A 171 -0.19 24.88 6.80
C ARG A 171 0.28 23.65 6.03
N PHE A 172 -0.56 23.09 5.17
CA PHE A 172 -0.15 22.02 4.27
C PHE A 172 -0.80 22.15 2.90
N GLU A 173 -0.16 21.53 1.92
CA GLU A 173 -0.58 21.40 0.54
C GLU A 173 -0.71 19.91 0.22
N TYR A 174 -1.66 19.56 -0.65
CA TYR A 174 -1.89 18.18 -1.05
C TYR A 174 -2.41 18.12 -2.48
N ALA A 175 -2.21 16.97 -3.11
CA ALA A 175 -2.75 16.64 -4.41
C ALA A 175 -3.57 15.34 -4.33
N MET A 176 -4.63 15.27 -5.11
CA MET A 176 -5.37 14.03 -5.30
C MET A 176 -4.58 13.10 -6.22
N THR A 177 -4.42 11.86 -5.81
CA THR A 177 -3.78 10.81 -6.59
C THR A 177 -4.72 9.62 -6.75
N PHE A 178 -4.34 8.65 -7.60
CA PHE A 178 -5.04 7.37 -7.66
C PHE A 178 -5.19 6.73 -6.27
N TRP A 179 -4.21 6.93 -5.37
CA TRP A 179 -4.18 6.39 -4.01
C TRP A 179 -4.82 7.29 -2.94
N GLY A 180 -5.49 8.38 -3.34
CA GLY A 180 -6.08 9.38 -2.46
C GLY A 180 -5.19 10.61 -2.25
N GLU A 181 -5.45 11.34 -1.17
CA GLU A 181 -4.76 12.57 -0.81
C GLU A 181 -3.29 12.30 -0.50
N SER A 182 -2.41 12.92 -1.28
CA SER A 182 -0.96 12.88 -1.07
C SER A 182 -0.49 14.26 -0.62
N ILE A 183 0.19 14.33 0.53
CA ILE A 183 0.73 15.58 1.05
C ILE A 183 1.93 15.99 0.23
N THR A 184 1.83 17.14 -0.44
CA THR A 184 2.88 17.67 -1.31
C THR A 184 3.78 18.65 -0.59
N GLY A 185 3.31 19.30 0.48
CA GLY A 185 4.13 20.18 1.29
C GLY A 185 3.52 20.52 2.65
N ILE A 186 4.36 20.86 3.62
CA ILE A 186 3.95 21.33 4.95
C ILE A 186 4.79 22.55 5.30
N ARG A 187 4.16 23.57 5.87
CA ARG A 187 4.78 24.84 6.28
C ARG A 187 5.56 25.54 5.14
N GLY A 188 5.12 25.32 3.88
CA GLY A 188 5.78 25.86 2.68
C GLY A 188 6.98 25.07 2.18
N ILE A 189 7.31 23.93 2.80
CA ILE A 189 8.38 23.04 2.37
C ILE A 189 7.74 21.92 1.55
N ALA A 190 7.97 21.97 0.23
CA ALA A 190 7.42 21.02 -0.72
C ALA A 190 8.33 19.78 -0.87
N SER A 191 7.70 18.63 -1.08
CA SER A 191 8.36 17.42 -1.55
C SER A 191 8.95 17.66 -2.94
N ASN A 192 10.13 17.12 -3.21
CA ASN A 192 10.82 17.31 -4.47
C ASN A 192 11.37 15.98 -4.99
N ARG A 193 10.87 15.57 -6.17
CA ARG A 193 11.26 14.31 -6.80
C ARG A 193 12.71 14.30 -7.26
N THR A 194 13.21 15.42 -7.79
CA THR A 194 14.60 15.53 -8.27
C THR A 194 15.58 15.58 -7.12
N ALA A 195 15.21 16.20 -6.00
CA ALA A 195 16.02 16.27 -4.79
C ALA A 195 15.80 15.08 -3.84
N HIS A 196 14.95 14.12 -4.23
CA HIS A 196 14.60 12.95 -3.43
C HIS A 196 14.08 13.29 -2.02
N THR A 197 13.23 14.31 -1.87
CA THR A 197 12.68 14.74 -0.57
C THR A 197 11.16 14.62 -0.50
N TYR A 198 10.64 14.17 0.65
CA TYR A 198 9.20 13.96 0.87
C TYR A 198 8.81 14.08 2.35
N TRP A 199 7.51 14.15 2.59
CA TRP A 199 6.90 14.06 3.91
C TRP A 199 6.52 12.61 4.23
N GLN A 200 7.24 12.00 5.17
CA GLN A 200 6.97 10.68 5.71
C GLN A 200 6.08 10.81 6.96
N PHE A 201 5.01 10.02 7.02
CA PHE A 201 4.17 9.94 8.21
C PHE A 201 4.55 8.73 9.06
N LEU A 202 4.70 8.96 10.36
CA LEU A 202 5.11 7.97 11.35
C LEU A 202 4.09 7.92 12.48
N SER A 203 3.83 6.73 13.03
CA SER A 203 3.24 6.55 14.35
C SER A 203 4.37 6.17 15.31
N GLY A 204 4.68 7.07 16.25
CA GLY A 204 5.93 7.00 17.01
C GLY A 204 7.15 7.00 16.09
N SER A 205 7.89 5.89 16.06
CA SER A 205 9.06 5.69 15.20
C SER A 205 8.78 4.88 13.93
N GLN A 206 7.57 4.34 13.77
CA GLN A 206 7.23 3.41 12.69
C GLN A 206 6.50 4.13 11.55
N PRO A 207 6.91 3.94 10.28
CA PRO A 207 6.16 4.47 9.15
C PRO A 207 4.75 3.91 9.09
N ILE A 208 3.76 4.78 8.88
CA ILE A 208 2.38 4.31 8.72
C ILE A 208 2.22 3.55 7.40
N PRO A 209 1.50 2.43 7.37
CA PRO A 209 1.37 1.58 6.17
C PRO A 209 0.33 2.11 5.17
N ARG A 210 -0.37 3.20 5.49
CA ARG A 210 -1.50 3.76 4.73
C ARG A 210 -1.31 5.26 4.49
N GLY A 211 -1.95 5.78 3.45
CA GLY A 211 -1.98 7.23 3.21
C GLY A 211 -2.84 7.97 4.22
N VAL A 212 -2.61 9.27 4.38
CA VAL A 212 -3.34 10.15 5.32
C VAL A 212 -4.86 10.13 5.14
N GLY A 213 -5.35 9.89 3.92
CA GLY A 213 -6.78 9.75 3.61
C GLY A 213 -7.40 8.38 3.95
N SER A 214 -6.68 7.48 4.64
CA SER A 214 -7.23 6.18 5.10
C SER A 214 -6.67 5.68 6.40
N TYR A 215 -5.53 6.20 6.82
CA TYR A 215 -5.01 5.86 8.12
C TYR A 215 -5.97 6.39 9.18
N ILE A 216 -6.51 5.51 10.02
CA ILE A 216 -7.39 5.88 11.13
C ILE A 216 -6.53 5.84 12.39
N PRO A 217 -6.21 6.99 12.99
CA PRO A 217 -5.43 7.03 14.21
C PRO A 217 -6.25 6.54 15.42
N SER A 218 -5.53 6.05 16.42
CA SER A 218 -6.07 5.64 17.73
C SER A 218 -6.02 6.78 18.75
N ASP A 219 -6.76 6.64 19.85
CA ASP A 219 -6.71 7.59 20.95
C ASP A 219 -5.33 7.60 21.64
N GLY A 220 -4.81 8.78 21.91
CA GLY A 220 -3.46 9.01 22.45
C GLY A 220 -2.32 8.72 21.47
N GLU A 221 -2.61 8.49 20.18
CA GLU A 221 -1.59 8.17 19.20
C GLU A 221 -0.72 9.38 18.84
N HIS A 222 0.58 9.17 18.71
CA HIS A 222 1.54 10.21 18.32
C HIS A 222 1.95 10.08 16.85
N ILE A 223 1.42 10.99 16.02
CA ILE A 223 1.70 11.05 14.59
C ILE A 223 2.73 12.12 14.28
N THR A 224 3.81 11.73 13.59
CA THR A 224 4.83 12.66 13.11
C THR A 224 4.83 12.74 11.59
N ALA A 225 4.67 13.95 11.04
CA ALA A 225 5.04 14.27 9.67
C ALA A 225 6.51 14.70 9.64
N ASN A 226 7.39 13.82 9.18
CA ASN A 226 8.83 14.01 9.13
C ASN A 226 9.29 14.31 7.70
N TYR A 227 9.99 15.43 7.49
CA TYR A 227 10.61 15.73 6.21
C TYR A 227 11.92 14.94 6.05
N THR A 228 11.99 14.09 5.01
CA THR A 228 13.09 13.14 4.84
C THR A 228 13.39 12.85 3.37
N THR A 229 14.34 11.95 3.11
CA THR A 229 14.80 11.56 1.77
C THR A 229 14.67 10.06 1.50
N TRP A 230 14.75 9.64 0.23
CA TRP A 230 14.81 8.23 -0.20
C TRP A 230 15.87 7.97 -1.26
#